data_AF-A0A177DCP8-F1
#
_entry.id   AF-A0A177DCP8-F1
#
_cell.length_a   1.000
_cell.length_b   1.000
_cell.length_c   1.000
_cell.angle_alpha   90.00
_cell.angle_beta   90.00
_cell.angle_gamma   90.00
#
_symmetry.space_group_name_H-M   'P 1'
#
loop_
_entity.id
_entity.type
_entity.pdbx_description
1 polymer ?
#
loop_
_entity_poly.entity_id
_entity_poly.type
_entity_poly.pdbx_seq_one_letter_code
_entity_poly.pdbx_strand_id
1 'polypeptide(L)'
;MVRIKWNSKPKVKDGQLVFNELGRSSRVVNEWMNRLLKALGGGTTPDTMIGTGNAGEHAMSVDLALKLRFATGYAVEPFQLIDIWERFAFSQQPLSVRILQIETCNPHIHNAGHGDYHIERMQTQGLSTIYHSNLPTSGLKDDLRCYMQKNLAGFIGDNGEPRKPRIYDPLDSLDWTIFEKALLKMKFC
;
A
#
# COMPACT_ATOMS: atom_id res chain seq x y z
N MET A 1 -5.56 7.95 10.30
CA MET A 1 -4.51 6.93 10.05
C MET A 1 -3.16 7.57 10.27
N VAL A 2 -2.22 6.85 10.89
CA VAL A 2 -0.83 7.23 11.08
C VAL A 2 0.03 6.19 10.39
N ARG A 3 0.95 6.61 9.51
CA ARG A 3 1.84 5.73 8.74
C ARG A 3 3.27 6.11 9.02
N ILE A 4 4.11 5.13 9.34
CA ILE A 4 5.51 5.38 9.67
C ILE A 4 6.35 5.43 8.39
N LYS A 5 7.11 6.50 8.26
CA LYS A 5 8.27 6.59 7.37
C LYS A 5 9.51 6.42 8.23
N TRP A 6 10.39 5.51 7.86
CA TRP A 6 11.63 5.33 8.57
C TRP A 6 12.69 6.31 8.06
N ASN A 7 13.37 7.02 8.95
CA ASN A 7 14.45 7.96 8.60
C ASN A 7 15.61 7.24 7.88
N SER A 8 15.95 6.03 8.31
CA SER A 8 16.88 5.19 7.56
C SER A 8 16.54 3.71 7.70
N LYS A 9 16.95 2.92 6.72
CA LYS A 9 16.83 1.48 6.65
C LYS A 9 18.23 0.87 6.48
N PRO A 10 19.06 0.88 7.53
CA PRO A 10 20.44 0.42 7.44
C PRO A 10 20.53 -1.03 6.99
N LYS A 11 21.53 -1.33 6.16
CA LYS A 11 21.85 -2.68 5.69
C LYS A 11 23.35 -2.92 5.77
N VAL A 12 23.74 -4.17 6.03
CA VAL A 12 25.13 -4.58 5.86
C VAL A 12 25.37 -4.90 4.39
N LYS A 13 26.30 -4.20 3.76
CA LYS A 13 26.77 -4.44 2.39
C LYS A 13 28.29 -4.43 2.39
N ASP A 14 28.90 -5.50 1.89
CA ASP A 14 30.36 -5.64 1.80
C ASP A 14 31.07 -5.39 3.15
N GLY A 15 30.47 -5.85 4.25
CA GLY A 15 30.98 -5.66 5.61
C GLY A 15 30.75 -4.28 6.24
N GLN A 16 30.10 -3.35 5.53
CA GLN A 16 29.82 -1.99 6.01
C GLN A 16 28.32 -1.73 6.21
N LEU A 17 28.00 -0.89 7.20
CA LEU A 17 26.64 -0.39 7.43
C LEU A 17 26.31 0.76 6.45
N VAL A 18 25.33 0.55 5.58
CA VAL A 18 24.84 1.55 4.62
C VAL A 18 23.46 2.02 5.03
N PHE A 19 23.29 3.33 5.26
CA PHE A 19 22.05 3.96 5.71
C PHE A 19 21.26 4.54 4.52
N ASN A 20 20.41 3.73 3.90
CA ASN A 20 19.51 4.21 2.86
C ASN A 20 18.21 4.73 3.48
N GLU A 21 17.73 5.90 3.05
CA GLU A 21 16.46 6.47 3.53
C GLU A 21 15.25 5.69 2.98
N LEU A 22 15.31 5.24 1.72
CA LEU A 22 14.20 4.54 1.06
C LEU A 22 14.58 3.11 0.66
N GLY A 23 13.63 2.20 0.84
CA GLY A 23 13.70 0.86 0.27
C GLY A 23 13.41 0.88 -1.23
N ARG A 24 14.02 -0.06 -1.98
CA ARG A 24 13.82 -0.20 -3.43
C ARG A 24 12.34 -0.34 -3.84
N SER A 25 11.53 -1.05 -3.06
CA SER A 25 10.08 -1.17 -3.32
C SER A 25 9.33 0.11 -2.99
N SER A 26 9.53 0.67 -1.79
CA SER A 26 8.86 1.90 -1.35
C SER A 26 9.10 3.08 -2.28
N ARG A 27 10.31 3.24 -2.84
CA ARG A 27 10.63 4.28 -3.82
C ARG A 27 9.69 4.22 -5.03
N VAL A 28 9.53 3.03 -5.62
CA VAL A 28 8.70 2.82 -6.81
C VAL A 28 7.22 3.00 -6.50
N VAL A 29 6.72 2.39 -5.43
CA VAL A 29 5.29 2.51 -5.08
C VAL A 29 4.92 3.95 -4.72
N ASN A 30 5.76 4.65 -3.97
CA ASN A 30 5.56 6.08 -3.67
C ASN A 30 5.53 6.93 -4.94
N GLU A 31 6.46 6.72 -5.88
CA GLU A 31 6.52 7.45 -7.14
C GLU A 31 5.19 7.31 -7.92
N TRP A 32 4.70 6.10 -8.10
CA TRP A 32 3.45 5.85 -8.82
C TRP A 32 2.22 6.37 -8.07
N MET A 33 2.21 6.34 -6.74
CA MET A 33 1.14 6.97 -5.95
C MET A 33 1.14 8.49 -6.07
N ASN A 34 2.32 9.13 -6.11
CA ASN A 34 2.40 10.57 -6.33
C ASN A 34 1.93 10.95 -7.74
N ARG A 35 2.30 10.15 -8.76
CA ARG A 35 1.76 10.34 -10.13
C ARG A 35 0.25 10.19 -10.18
N LEU A 36 -0.31 9.22 -9.45
CA LEU A 36 -1.75 9.05 -9.28
C LEU A 36 -2.40 10.29 -8.67
N LEU A 37 -1.91 10.77 -7.53
CA LEU A 37 -2.45 11.98 -6.89
C LEU A 37 -2.33 13.21 -7.76
N LYS A 38 -1.22 13.35 -8.49
CA LYS A 38 -1.01 14.45 -9.44
C LYS A 38 -2.01 14.40 -10.59
N ALA A 39 -2.29 13.22 -11.14
CA ALA A 39 -3.33 13.05 -12.15
C ALA A 39 -4.72 13.44 -11.59
N LEU A 40 -5.05 12.99 -10.37
CA LEU A 40 -6.34 13.28 -9.74
C LEU A 40 -6.50 14.76 -9.35
N GLY A 41 -5.41 15.43 -8.97
CA GLY A 41 -5.39 16.84 -8.61
C GLY A 41 -5.16 17.80 -9.78
N GLY A 42 -5.30 17.33 -11.04
CA GLY A 42 -5.12 18.16 -12.23
C GLY A 42 -3.71 18.74 -12.39
N GLY A 43 -2.69 18.05 -11.88
CA GLY A 43 -1.28 18.44 -12.00
C GLY A 43 -0.75 19.32 -10.87
N THR A 44 -1.60 19.73 -9.91
CA THR A 44 -1.27 20.76 -8.91
C THR A 44 -0.64 20.21 -7.63
N THR A 45 -0.73 18.90 -7.38
CA THR A 45 -0.15 18.31 -6.17
C THR A 45 1.38 18.25 -6.24
N PRO A 46 2.09 18.40 -5.11
CA PRO A 46 3.53 18.17 -5.03
C PRO A 46 3.94 16.77 -5.52
N ASP A 47 5.15 16.66 -6.06
CA ASP A 47 5.69 15.39 -6.57
C ASP A 47 6.06 14.38 -5.47
N THR A 48 6.14 14.82 -4.20
CA THR A 48 6.62 14.04 -3.07
C THR A 48 5.63 13.97 -1.90
N MET A 49 4.33 14.08 -2.18
CA MET A 49 3.29 14.06 -1.15
C MET A 49 3.20 12.71 -0.39
N ILE A 50 3.38 11.58 -1.08
CA ILE A 50 3.34 10.23 -0.50
C ILE A 50 4.76 9.72 -0.29
N GLY A 51 5.08 9.43 0.97
CA GLY A 51 6.32 8.77 1.40
C GLY A 51 6.12 7.39 2.02
N THR A 52 4.88 6.94 2.19
CA THR A 52 4.50 5.78 3.01
C THR A 52 3.61 4.75 2.29
N GLY A 53 3.76 4.60 0.97
CA GLY A 53 2.98 3.65 0.16
C GLY A 53 3.02 2.22 0.69
N ASN A 54 4.20 1.75 1.14
CA ASN A 54 4.37 0.46 1.82
C ASN A 54 4.75 0.61 3.30
N ALA A 55 4.05 1.46 4.06
CA ALA A 55 4.27 1.54 5.50
C ALA A 55 3.69 0.30 6.20
N GLY A 56 4.55 -0.69 6.48
CA GLY A 56 4.18 -1.88 7.25
C GLY A 56 3.84 -1.55 8.69
N GLU A 57 4.51 -0.55 9.26
CA GLU A 57 4.19 0.01 10.56
C GLU A 57 3.24 1.21 10.38
N HIS A 58 1.97 0.97 10.67
CA HIS A 58 0.94 2.00 10.66
C HIS A 58 -0.14 1.68 11.69
N ALA A 59 -0.90 2.71 12.05
CA ALA A 59 -2.02 2.62 12.95
C ALA A 59 -3.22 3.39 12.39
N MET A 60 -4.41 3.03 12.83
CA MET A 60 -5.64 3.76 12.51
C MET A 60 -6.63 3.62 13.65
N SER A 61 -7.64 4.50 13.69
CA SER A 61 -8.76 4.30 14.60
C SER A 61 -9.49 3.02 14.24
N VAL A 62 -10.03 2.32 15.25
CA VAL A 62 -10.85 1.11 15.03
C VAL A 62 -12.02 1.44 14.10
N ASP A 63 -12.65 2.61 14.27
CA ASP A 63 -13.73 3.08 13.39
C ASP A 63 -13.33 3.13 11.91
N LEU A 64 -12.12 3.63 11.59
CA LEU A 64 -11.63 3.62 10.20
C LEU A 64 -11.31 2.20 9.75
N ALA A 65 -10.65 1.39 10.60
CA ALA A 65 -10.29 0.01 10.28
C ALA A 65 -11.51 -0.83 9.89
N LEU A 66 -12.64 -0.69 10.59
CA LEU A 66 -13.86 -1.44 10.30
C LEU A 66 -14.50 -1.06 8.96
N LYS A 67 -14.33 0.20 8.51
CA LYS A 67 -14.91 0.71 7.26
C LYS A 67 -14.06 0.45 6.02
N LEU A 68 -12.77 0.14 6.21
CA LEU A 68 -11.85 -0.13 5.11
C LEU A 68 -12.00 -1.55 4.59
N ARG A 69 -11.80 -1.69 3.27
CA ARG A 69 -11.51 -2.98 2.64
C ARG A 69 -10.02 -3.30 2.81
N PHE A 70 -9.69 -4.59 2.87
CA PHE A 70 -8.29 -5.04 2.99
C PHE A 70 -7.87 -5.93 1.82
N ALA A 71 -6.74 -5.59 1.19
CA ALA A 71 -6.12 -6.43 0.20
C ALA A 71 -5.25 -7.52 0.85
N THR A 72 -5.02 -8.60 0.11
CA THR A 72 -4.10 -9.70 0.49
C THR A 72 -2.65 -9.41 0.14
N GLY A 73 -1.72 -9.96 0.93
CA GLY A 73 -0.27 -9.87 0.66
C GLY A 73 0.30 -8.46 0.84
N TYR A 74 1.37 -8.15 0.09
CA TYR A 74 2.04 -6.84 0.09
C TYR A 74 1.22 -5.72 -0.58
N ALA A 75 0.03 -6.04 -1.06
CA ALA A 75 -0.93 -5.06 -1.54
C ALA A 75 -1.66 -4.37 -0.36
N VAL A 76 -1.61 -4.91 0.86
CA VAL A 76 -2.45 -4.43 1.98
C VAL A 76 -2.20 -2.96 2.34
N GLU A 77 -0.95 -2.55 2.48
CA GLU A 77 -0.58 -1.18 2.84
C GLU A 77 -0.86 -0.17 1.73
N PRO A 78 -0.50 -0.42 0.45
CA PRO A 78 -0.80 0.52 -0.61
C PRO A 78 -2.30 0.57 -0.94
N PHE A 79 -3.01 -0.56 -0.85
CA PHE A 79 -4.44 -0.62 -1.11
C PHE A 79 -5.24 0.21 -0.11
N GLN A 80 -4.83 0.31 1.15
CA GLN A 80 -5.53 1.16 2.13
C GLN A 80 -5.62 2.62 1.69
N LEU A 81 -4.57 3.16 1.05
CA LEU A 81 -4.60 4.52 0.49
C LEU A 81 -5.56 4.62 -0.70
N ILE A 82 -5.50 3.63 -1.61
CA ILE A 82 -6.41 3.53 -2.75
C ILE A 82 -7.87 3.44 -2.29
N ASP A 83 -8.17 2.58 -1.32
CA ASP A 83 -9.53 2.38 -0.79
C ASP A 83 -10.08 3.67 -0.17
N ILE A 84 -9.25 4.39 0.60
CA ILE A 84 -9.62 5.69 1.17
C ILE A 84 -9.96 6.69 0.06
N TRP A 85 -9.12 6.78 -0.98
CA TRP A 85 -9.36 7.73 -2.07
C TRP A 85 -10.58 7.35 -2.90
N GLU A 86 -10.74 6.08 -3.25
CA GLU A 86 -11.90 5.60 -4.01
C GLU A 86 -13.22 5.83 -3.27
N ARG A 87 -13.25 5.54 -1.96
CA ARG A 87 -14.52 5.48 -1.22
C ARG A 87 -14.86 6.73 -0.43
N PHE A 88 -13.88 7.53 -0.02
CA PHE A 88 -14.12 8.67 0.87
C PHE A 88 -13.75 10.02 0.26
N ALA A 89 -12.81 10.07 -0.69
CA ALA A 89 -12.43 11.35 -1.31
C ALA A 89 -13.43 11.80 -2.38
N PHE A 90 -14.05 10.86 -3.11
CA PHE A 90 -14.97 11.15 -4.22
C PHE A 90 -16.42 10.70 -3.95
N SER A 91 -16.77 10.38 -2.71
CA SER A 91 -18.16 10.03 -2.34
C SER A 91 -19.05 11.26 -2.22
N GLN A 92 -20.36 11.08 -2.43
CA GLN A 92 -21.36 12.15 -2.24
C GLN A 92 -21.42 12.69 -0.79
N GLN A 93 -21.01 11.88 0.20
CA GLN A 93 -20.86 12.28 1.60
C GLN A 93 -19.42 12.00 2.06
N PRO A 94 -18.46 12.87 1.73
CA PRO A 94 -17.05 12.63 2.01
C PRO A 94 -16.82 12.55 3.53
N LEU A 95 -16.39 11.38 3.99
CA LEU A 95 -15.84 11.22 5.33
C LEU A 95 -14.43 11.80 5.34
N SER A 96 -14.17 12.76 6.22
CA SER A 96 -12.82 13.33 6.36
C SER A 96 -11.89 12.30 7.02
N VAL A 97 -11.00 11.71 6.22
CA VAL A 97 -9.95 10.82 6.72
C VAL A 97 -8.63 11.59 6.79
N ARG A 98 -8.12 11.82 7.99
CA ARG A 98 -6.78 12.39 8.19
C ARG A 98 -5.71 11.29 8.13
N ILE A 99 -4.78 11.42 7.20
CA ILE A 99 -3.61 10.53 7.04
C ILE A 99 -2.36 11.30 7.46
N LEU A 100 -1.68 10.83 8.51
CA LEU A 100 -0.42 11.38 8.98
C LEU A 100 0.72 10.47 8.53
N GLN A 101 1.78 11.06 7.95
CA GLN A 101 3.01 10.35 7.59
C GLN A 101 4.11 10.88 8.50
N ILE A 102 4.54 10.06 9.47
CA ILE A 102 5.45 10.48 10.53
C ILE A 102 6.80 9.81 10.29
N GLU A 103 7.86 10.62 10.24
CA GLU A 103 9.22 10.13 10.16
C GLU A 103 9.77 9.81 11.55
N THR A 104 10.30 8.60 11.75
CA THR A 104 10.90 8.21 13.02
C THR A 104 12.29 8.78 13.18
N CYS A 105 12.71 9.11 14.40
CA CYS A 105 14.14 9.40 14.66
C CYS A 105 15.01 8.15 14.50
N ASN A 106 14.48 6.99 14.89
CA ASN A 106 15.19 5.72 14.89
C ASN A 106 15.25 5.07 13.50
N PRO A 107 16.33 4.33 13.18
CA PRO A 107 16.43 3.50 11.99
C PRO A 107 15.51 2.28 12.05
N HIS A 108 15.15 1.76 10.87
CA HIS A 108 14.45 0.50 10.71
C HIS A 108 15.43 -0.65 10.47
N ILE A 109 15.63 -1.48 11.47
CA ILE A 109 16.60 -2.58 11.40
C ILE A 109 15.83 -3.90 11.32
N HIS A 110 15.88 -4.54 10.15
CA HIS A 110 15.37 -5.90 9.93
C HIS A 110 16.38 -6.75 9.18
N ASN A 111 16.32 -8.07 9.38
CA ASN A 111 17.14 -9.03 8.64
C ASN A 111 16.90 -8.87 7.13
N ALA A 112 17.93 -8.52 6.38
CA ALA A 112 17.85 -8.17 4.96
C ALA A 112 17.65 -9.37 4.00
N GLY A 113 17.25 -10.54 4.51
CA GLY A 113 17.38 -11.85 3.87
C GLY A 113 16.36 -12.21 2.79
N HIS A 114 15.65 -11.25 2.19
CA HIS A 114 14.54 -11.58 1.29
C HIS A 114 14.86 -11.46 -0.22
N GLY A 115 16.04 -10.94 -0.59
CA GLY A 115 16.52 -10.93 -1.99
C GLY A 115 15.70 -10.04 -2.95
N ASP A 116 16.08 -10.06 -4.23
CA ASP A 116 15.47 -9.23 -5.28
C ASP A 116 14.06 -9.69 -5.65
N TYR A 117 13.84 -11.01 -5.71
CA TYR A 117 12.53 -11.62 -5.98
C TYR A 117 11.43 -11.10 -5.02
N HIS A 118 11.73 -10.98 -3.73
CA HIS A 118 10.79 -10.44 -2.75
C HIS A 118 10.44 -8.98 -3.03
N ILE A 119 11.43 -8.17 -3.39
CA ILE A 119 11.25 -6.73 -3.65
C ILE A 119 10.42 -6.51 -4.90
N GLU A 120 10.68 -7.26 -5.97
CA GLU A 120 9.90 -7.22 -7.20
C GLU A 120 8.46 -7.68 -6.93
N ARG A 121 8.27 -8.74 -6.15
CA ARG A 121 6.93 -9.17 -5.72
C ARG A 121 6.19 -8.08 -4.94
N MET A 122 6.86 -7.39 -4.01
CA MET A 122 6.28 -6.25 -3.27
C MET A 122 5.90 -5.11 -4.21
N GLN A 123 6.79 -4.74 -5.14
CA GLN A 123 6.50 -3.72 -6.15
C GLN A 123 5.29 -4.11 -7.00
N THR A 124 5.25 -5.32 -7.54
CA THR A 124 4.13 -5.78 -8.38
C THR A 124 2.81 -5.74 -7.63
N GLN A 125 2.77 -6.23 -6.38
CA GLN A 125 1.54 -6.22 -5.59
C GLN A 125 1.12 -4.80 -5.19
N GLY A 126 2.04 -3.91 -4.87
CA GLY A 126 1.70 -2.51 -4.56
C GLY A 126 1.29 -1.71 -5.78
N LEU A 127 1.88 -1.96 -6.95
CA LEU A 127 1.50 -1.31 -8.19
C LEU A 127 0.19 -1.86 -8.76
N SER A 128 -0.13 -3.14 -8.52
CA SER A 128 -1.40 -3.72 -8.97
C SER A 128 -2.61 -3.07 -8.31
N THR A 129 -2.49 -2.54 -7.08
CA THR A 129 -3.58 -1.78 -6.44
C THR A 129 -3.88 -0.48 -7.17
N ILE A 130 -2.85 0.18 -7.69
CA ILE A 130 -2.99 1.40 -8.50
C ILE A 130 -3.61 1.05 -9.85
N TYR A 131 -3.08 0.02 -10.53
CA TYR A 131 -3.53 -0.40 -11.86
C TYR A 131 -5.00 -0.83 -11.90
N HIS A 132 -5.46 -1.54 -10.86
CA HIS A 132 -6.84 -2.03 -10.74
C HIS A 132 -7.79 -1.06 -10.05
N SER A 133 -7.32 0.15 -9.73
CA SER A 133 -8.16 1.19 -9.12
C SER A 133 -9.22 1.71 -10.10
N ASN A 134 -10.37 2.12 -9.56
CA ASN A 134 -11.44 2.78 -10.29
C ASN A 134 -11.28 4.32 -10.35
N LEU A 135 -10.18 4.85 -9.83
CA LEU A 135 -9.91 6.29 -9.83
C LEU A 135 -9.72 6.81 -11.28
N PRO A 136 -10.23 8.01 -11.61
CA PRO A 136 -10.23 8.52 -12.98
C PRO A 136 -8.84 9.02 -13.39
N THR A 137 -8.06 8.14 -14.03
CA THR A 137 -6.66 8.45 -14.39
C THR A 137 -6.40 8.11 -15.86
N SER A 138 -6.80 9.00 -16.77
CA SER A 138 -6.50 8.83 -18.20
C SER A 138 -4.99 8.72 -18.44
N GLY A 139 -4.56 7.72 -19.20
CA GLY A 139 -3.15 7.47 -19.58
C GLY A 139 -2.26 6.84 -18.51
N LEU A 140 -2.45 7.16 -17.22
CA LEU A 140 -1.60 6.64 -16.13
C LEU A 140 -1.57 5.10 -16.07
N LYS A 141 -2.71 4.47 -16.35
CA LYS A 141 -2.84 3.01 -16.33
C LYS A 141 -1.99 2.33 -17.40
N ASP A 142 -1.90 2.93 -18.59
CA ASP A 142 -1.10 2.41 -19.69
C ASP A 142 0.40 2.62 -19.44
N ASP A 143 0.78 3.80 -18.91
CA ASP A 143 2.15 4.06 -18.47
C ASP A 143 2.59 3.05 -17.42
N LEU A 144 1.71 2.78 -16.44
CA LEU A 144 1.98 1.81 -15.37
C LEU A 144 2.12 0.40 -15.93
N ARG A 145 1.25 0.01 -16.86
CA ARG A 145 1.36 -1.29 -17.55
C ARG A 145 2.71 -1.42 -18.25
N CYS A 146 3.11 -0.42 -19.04
CA CYS A 146 4.39 -0.40 -19.75
C CYS A 146 5.58 -0.52 -18.79
N TYR A 147 5.55 0.24 -17.68
CA TYR A 147 6.58 0.14 -16.65
C TYR A 147 6.66 -1.26 -16.04
N MET A 148 5.51 -1.84 -15.68
CA MET A 148 5.46 -3.16 -15.05
C MET A 148 5.92 -4.27 -16.03
N GLN A 149 5.54 -4.21 -17.29
CA GLN A 149 6.03 -5.14 -18.32
C GLN A 149 7.55 -5.06 -18.51
N LYS A 150 8.11 -3.85 -18.50
CA LYS A 150 9.55 -3.64 -18.69
C LYS A 150 10.38 -4.05 -17.48
N ASN A 151 9.91 -3.77 -16.26
CA ASN A 151 10.73 -3.87 -15.05
C ASN A 151 10.36 -5.02 -14.13
N LEU A 152 9.18 -5.64 -14.31
CA LEU A 152 8.61 -6.65 -13.42
C LEU A 152 8.08 -7.88 -14.18
N ALA A 153 8.58 -8.13 -15.39
CA ALA A 153 8.07 -9.15 -16.32
C ALA A 153 7.84 -10.53 -15.66
N GLY A 154 8.70 -10.94 -14.71
CA GLY A 154 8.56 -12.22 -13.99
C GLY A 154 7.32 -12.34 -13.08
N PHE A 155 6.57 -11.26 -12.89
CA PHE A 155 5.36 -11.20 -12.05
C PHE A 155 4.12 -10.66 -12.79
N ILE A 156 4.21 -10.47 -14.11
CA ILE A 156 3.12 -10.00 -14.97
C ILE A 156 2.58 -11.18 -15.76
N GLY A 157 1.26 -11.25 -15.92
CA GLY A 157 0.63 -12.32 -16.72
C GLY A 157 0.92 -12.16 -18.21
N ASP A 158 0.65 -13.20 -18.99
CA ASP A 158 0.91 -13.21 -20.45
C ASP A 158 0.14 -12.13 -21.21
N ASN A 159 -0.99 -11.67 -20.66
CA ASN A 159 -1.77 -10.54 -21.18
C ASN A 159 -1.14 -9.16 -20.89
N GLY A 160 0.01 -9.12 -20.22
CA GLY A 160 0.68 -7.89 -19.84
C GLY A 160 0.09 -7.19 -18.62
N GLU A 161 -0.85 -7.83 -17.90
CA GLU A 161 -1.51 -7.23 -16.75
C GLU A 161 -1.04 -7.86 -15.42
N PRO A 162 -0.89 -7.05 -14.35
CA PRO A 162 -0.61 -7.59 -13.03
C PRO A 162 -1.85 -8.28 -12.46
N ARG A 163 -1.62 -9.34 -11.66
CA ARG A 163 -2.70 -10.04 -10.96
C ARG A 163 -3.48 -9.08 -10.05
N LYS A 164 -4.82 -9.09 -10.18
CA LYS A 164 -5.71 -8.34 -9.28
C LYS A 164 -5.60 -8.89 -7.85
N PRO A 165 -5.33 -8.04 -6.84
CA PRO A 165 -5.29 -8.48 -5.45
C PRO A 165 -6.68 -8.96 -5.01
N ARG A 166 -6.73 -10.02 -4.19
CA ARG A 166 -7.96 -10.39 -3.49
C ARG A 166 -8.23 -9.35 -2.41
N ILE A 167 -9.46 -8.82 -2.41
CA ILE A 167 -9.94 -7.81 -1.48
C ILE A 167 -11.01 -8.42 -0.57
N TYR A 168 -10.93 -8.16 0.72
CA TYR A 168 -11.96 -8.47 1.70
C TYR A 168 -12.83 -7.24 1.96
N ASP A 169 -14.13 -7.49 2.15
CA ASP A 169 -15.11 -6.46 2.46
C ASP A 169 -14.87 -5.83 3.85
N PRO A 170 -15.41 -4.63 4.09
CA PRO A 170 -15.33 -4.00 5.41
C PRO A 170 -15.99 -4.85 6.50
N LEU A 171 -15.51 -4.68 7.72
CA LEU A 171 -15.99 -5.40 8.90
C LEU A 171 -17.06 -4.63 9.69
N ASP A 172 -17.48 -3.45 9.21
CA ASP A 172 -18.52 -2.62 9.84
C ASP A 172 -19.91 -3.27 9.83
N SER A 173 -20.13 -4.24 8.94
CA SER A 173 -21.35 -5.06 8.88
C SER A 173 -21.28 -6.37 9.67
N LEU A 174 -20.16 -6.67 10.33
CA LEU A 174 -20.00 -7.89 11.12
C LEU A 174 -20.91 -7.88 12.36
N ASP A 175 -21.69 -8.94 12.55
CA ASP A 175 -22.40 -9.16 13.81
C ASP A 175 -21.43 -9.66 14.88
N TRP A 176 -20.98 -8.73 15.73
CA TRP A 176 -20.07 -9.01 16.84
C TRP A 176 -20.63 -9.98 17.87
N THR A 177 -21.96 -9.99 18.06
CA THR A 177 -22.61 -10.90 19.00
C THR A 177 -22.55 -12.34 18.50
N ILE A 178 -22.78 -12.54 17.20
CA ILE A 178 -22.64 -13.86 16.56
C ILE A 178 -21.18 -14.29 16.59
N PHE A 179 -20.26 -13.39 16.24
CA PHE A 179 -18.82 -13.68 16.22
C PHE A 179 -18.30 -14.10 17.60
N GLU A 180 -18.63 -13.33 18.65
CA GLU A 180 -18.24 -13.64 20.03
C GLU A 180 -18.81 -14.99 20.48
N LYS A 181 -20.10 -15.25 20.23
CA LYS A 181 -20.73 -16.54 20.55
C LYS A 181 -20.05 -17.70 19.83
N ALA A 182 -19.62 -17.50 18.59
CA ALA A 182 -18.91 -18.53 17.83
C ALA A 182 -17.54 -18.83 18.46
N LEU A 183 -16.78 -17.81 18.84
CA LEU A 183 -15.48 -17.96 19.51
C LEU A 183 -15.60 -18.67 20.85
N LEU A 184 -16.61 -18.34 21.67
CA LEU A 184 -16.82 -18.98 22.97
C LEU A 184 -17.22 -20.46 22.86
N LYS A 185 -17.78 -20.89 21.73
CA LYS A 185 -18.09 -22.30 21.45
C LYS A 185 -16.87 -23.09 20.97
N MET A 186 -15.83 -22.41 20.48
CA MET A 186 -14.57 -23.07 20.12
C MET A 186 -13.84 -23.43 21.41
N LYS A 187 -13.91 -24.71 21.81
CA LYS A 187 -12.96 -25.24 22.78
C LYS A 187 -11.58 -25.19 22.11
N PHE A 188 -10.72 -24.31 22.59
CA PHE A 188 -9.30 -24.37 22.25
C PHE A 188 -8.74 -25.63 22.92
N CYS A 189 -8.57 -26.70 22.14
CA CYS A 189 -7.81 -27.88 22.54
C CYS A 189 -6.31 -27.61 22.40
#